data_AF-B7H628-F1
#
_entry.id   AF-B7H628-F1
#
_cell.length_a   1.000
_cell.length_b   1.000
_cell.length_c   1.000
_cell.angle_alpha   90.00
_cell.angle_beta   90.00
_cell.angle_gamma   90.00
#
_symmetry.space_group_name_H-M   'P 1'
#
loop_
_entity.id
_entity.type
_entity.pdbx_description
1 polymer ?
#
loop_
_entity_poly.entity_id
_entity_poly.type
_entity_poly.pdbx_seq_one_letter_code
_entity_poly.pdbx_strand_id
1 'polypeptide(L)'
;MHNGIRMTTLVKRAMLVCAGVLFTYEVAFGSVHTALASTEDEAKSVQLVSEIQTSLAPKEAPKHYNGQVRKVAYLTFDDGPGKYTAELLDMLKKENAKATFFLIGSNVKAFPDLVKREDAEGHYVGMHSMTHNYKKLYTEGHYVDEMKEDQGLIAGVLGKSPVLTRPSYGSMPGLNEALRNKVVENGLKVWDWTIDSLDWKYNKMQVDAASAKIVENVLAHSTNPTEVILMHDIHPQSVKAVPGIIKGLKEKGYELEAYNENEHFPLNFWHDNRM
;
A
#
# COMPACT_ATOMS: atom_id res chain seq x y z
N MET A 1 60.77 42.82 4.27
CA MET A 1 60.19 44.18 4.23
C MET A 1 58.95 44.17 3.34
N HIS A 2 57.76 43.92 3.91
CA HIS A 2 56.50 44.57 3.50
C HIS A 2 55.42 44.22 4.55
N ASN A 3 54.68 45.25 4.92
CA ASN A 3 53.77 45.34 6.07
C ASN A 3 52.32 45.00 5.72
N GLY A 4 51.54 44.64 6.75
CA GLY A 4 50.07 44.68 6.82
C GLY A 4 49.58 43.90 8.05
N ILE A 5 49.63 44.46 9.27
CA ILE A 5 48.58 45.25 9.98
C ILE A 5 47.30 44.40 10.27
N ARG A 6 47.16 43.88 11.51
CA ARG A 6 46.20 44.24 12.61
C ARG A 6 44.73 43.90 12.29
N MET A 7 43.81 43.54 13.19
CA MET A 7 43.62 43.50 14.66
C MET A 7 42.33 42.66 14.86
N THR A 8 42.09 41.91 15.95
CA THR A 8 41.17 42.23 17.08
C THR A 8 40.66 40.89 17.68
N THR A 9 40.35 40.62 18.95
CA THR A 9 40.49 41.26 20.29
C THR A 9 40.03 40.21 21.35
N LEU A 10 40.64 40.23 22.56
CA LEU A 10 40.16 39.87 23.93
C LEU A 10 39.50 38.48 24.21
N VAL A 11 39.97 37.58 25.10
CA VAL A 11 40.63 37.58 26.44
C VAL A 11 39.68 37.71 27.66
N LYS A 12 39.58 36.64 28.49
CA LYS A 12 39.85 36.53 29.98
C LYS A 12 39.01 35.39 30.63
N ARG A 13 39.63 34.29 31.09
CA ARG A 13 40.22 33.96 32.43
C ARG A 13 39.14 33.75 33.53
N ALA A 14 38.92 32.61 34.19
CA ALA A 14 39.73 31.52 34.80
C ALA A 14 39.87 31.66 36.35
N MET A 15 39.42 30.60 37.06
CA MET A 15 39.95 29.93 38.29
C MET A 15 40.37 30.78 39.52
N LEU A 16 40.41 30.34 40.78
CA LEU A 16 40.06 29.15 41.60
C LEU A 16 40.78 29.42 42.94
N VAL A 17 40.18 29.30 44.14
CA VAL A 17 40.93 29.08 45.42
C VAL A 17 40.06 28.31 46.45
N CYS A 18 40.76 27.51 47.26
CA CYS A 18 40.41 26.34 48.08
C CYS A 18 39.96 26.55 49.55
N ALA A 19 39.71 25.39 50.20
CA ALA A 19 39.70 25.04 51.65
C ALA A 19 38.39 25.32 52.41
N GLY A 20 37.77 24.44 53.21
CA GLY A 20 38.09 23.13 53.81
C GLY A 20 37.79 23.19 55.31
N VAL A 21 36.95 22.30 55.89
CA VAL A 21 36.92 21.82 57.32
C VAL A 21 35.85 20.71 57.48
N LEU A 22 36.17 19.70 58.31
CA LEU A 22 35.45 18.47 58.66
C LEU A 22 34.78 18.55 60.07
N PHE A 23 33.84 17.62 60.31
CA PHE A 23 33.53 16.93 61.59
C PHE A 23 32.45 17.48 62.56
N THR A 24 31.34 16.73 62.72
CA THR A 24 30.79 16.09 63.97
C THR A 24 29.30 16.22 64.32
N TYR A 25 28.73 15.04 64.64
CA TYR A 25 27.81 14.63 65.72
C TYR A 25 26.28 14.88 65.69
N GLU A 26 25.59 13.76 65.95
CA GLU A 26 24.18 13.50 66.21
C GLU A 26 23.61 14.27 67.42
N VAL A 27 22.29 14.55 67.43
CA VAL A 27 21.40 14.23 68.56
C VAL A 27 19.99 13.96 68.06
N ALA A 28 19.48 12.79 68.42
CA ALA A 28 18.11 12.32 68.25
C ALA A 28 17.13 13.04 69.19
N PHE A 29 15.91 13.29 68.70
CA PHE A 29 14.72 13.27 69.56
C PHE A 29 13.62 12.48 68.87
N GLY A 30 13.54 11.20 69.22
CA GLY A 30 12.33 10.42 69.08
C GLY A 30 11.37 10.78 70.21
N SER A 31 10.10 10.97 69.88
CA SER A 31 8.97 10.64 70.74
C SER A 31 7.78 10.37 69.84
N VAL A 32 7.39 9.11 69.89
CA VAL A 32 6.38 8.42 69.10
C VAL A 32 4.99 8.70 69.69
N HIS A 33 3.99 8.52 68.82
CA HIS A 33 2.52 8.45 69.02
C HIS A 33 1.81 9.67 68.40
N THR A 34 0.90 9.53 67.43
CA THR A 34 -0.11 8.49 67.26
C THR A 34 -0.53 8.30 65.79
N ALA A 35 -0.55 7.03 65.39
CA ALA A 35 -1.52 6.33 64.55
C ALA A 35 -2.11 7.05 63.32
N LEU A 36 -1.73 6.58 62.13
CA LEU A 36 -2.64 5.98 61.14
C LEU A 36 -1.79 5.28 60.08
N ALA A 37 -2.16 4.05 59.77
CA ALA A 37 -1.47 3.20 58.79
C ALA A 37 -1.32 3.94 57.45
N SER A 38 -0.07 4.15 57.02
CA SER A 38 0.21 4.54 55.64
C SER A 38 -0.04 3.33 54.75
N THR A 39 -1.18 3.31 54.08
CA THR A 39 -1.35 2.51 52.86
C THR A 39 -0.32 3.02 51.86
N GLU A 40 0.57 2.12 51.41
CA GLU A 40 1.43 2.35 50.25
C GLU A 40 0.55 2.72 49.07
N ASP A 41 0.60 3.98 48.65
CA ASP A 41 0.05 4.40 47.37
C ASP A 41 1.08 4.01 46.31
N GLU A 42 0.86 2.84 45.73
CA GLU A 42 1.60 2.28 44.61
C GLU A 42 1.38 3.21 43.41
N ALA A 43 2.21 4.26 43.30
CA ALA A 43 2.23 5.16 42.17
C ALA A 43 2.69 4.40 40.90
N LYS A 44 1.76 3.68 40.28
CA LYS A 44 1.92 3.15 38.92
C LYS A 44 2.03 4.34 37.98
N SER A 45 3.26 4.61 37.55
CA SER A 45 3.56 5.51 36.45
C SER A 45 2.74 5.09 35.23
N VAL A 46 1.74 5.88 34.87
CA VAL A 46 1.00 5.73 33.61
C VAL A 46 1.95 6.13 32.50
N GLN A 47 2.49 5.13 31.80
CA GLN A 47 3.32 5.36 30.62
C GLN A 47 2.41 5.82 29.47
N LEU A 48 2.81 6.91 28.81
CA LEU A 48 2.06 7.51 27.71
C LEU A 48 1.96 6.50 26.56
N VAL A 49 0.73 6.25 26.06
CA VAL A 49 0.43 5.26 25.01
C VAL A 49 1.24 5.49 23.72
N SER A 50 1.84 6.66 23.54
CA SER A 50 2.72 6.99 22.42
C SER A 50 4.06 6.25 22.39
N GLU A 51 4.47 5.62 23.49
CA GLU A 51 5.76 4.90 23.58
C GLU A 51 5.64 3.39 23.35
N ILE A 52 4.42 2.86 23.23
CA ILE A 52 4.21 1.50 22.75
C ILE A 52 4.22 1.58 21.23
N GLN A 53 5.41 1.42 20.65
CA GLN A 53 5.59 1.10 19.25
C GLN A 53 4.92 -0.25 19.02
N THR A 54 3.62 -0.21 18.78
CA THR A 54 2.80 -1.39 18.63
C THR A 54 3.12 -1.93 17.25
N SER A 55 4.04 -2.88 17.18
CA SER A 55 4.06 -3.83 16.07
C SER A 55 2.77 -4.64 16.19
N LEU A 56 1.66 -4.05 15.73
CA LEU A 56 0.47 -4.82 15.44
C LEU A 56 0.88 -5.74 14.30
N ALA A 57 1.20 -6.99 14.62
CA ALA A 57 1.10 -8.05 13.63
C ALA A 57 -0.27 -7.88 12.95
N PRO A 58 -0.34 -7.95 11.60
CA PRO A 58 -1.59 -7.81 10.89
C PRO A 58 -2.60 -8.77 11.51
N LYS A 59 -3.68 -8.21 12.07
CA LYS A 59 -4.76 -9.03 12.60
C LYS A 59 -5.42 -9.67 11.39
N GLU A 60 -5.16 -10.96 11.16
CA GLU A 60 -5.79 -11.72 10.08
C GLU A 60 -7.30 -11.42 10.08
N ALA A 61 -7.81 -10.94 8.95
CA ALA A 61 -9.22 -10.66 8.82
C ALA A 61 -10.02 -11.96 9.03
N PRO A 62 -11.12 -11.93 9.82
CA PRO A 62 -11.85 -13.13 10.14
C PRO A 62 -12.48 -13.74 8.89
N LYS A 63 -12.24 -15.03 8.65
CA LYS A 63 -12.85 -15.78 7.53
C LYS A 63 -14.38 -15.85 7.60
N HIS A 64 -14.94 -15.62 8.80
CA HIS A 64 -16.37 -15.58 9.03
C HIS A 64 -16.78 -14.32 9.81
N TYR A 65 -17.85 -13.66 9.38
CA TYR A 65 -18.51 -12.56 10.10
C TYR A 65 -19.98 -12.93 10.32
N ASN A 66 -20.43 -12.93 11.58
CA ASN A 66 -21.79 -13.37 11.98
C ASN A 66 -22.21 -14.74 11.41
N GLY A 67 -21.28 -15.70 11.34
CA GLY A 67 -21.54 -17.06 10.82
C GLY A 67 -21.62 -17.17 9.29
N GLN A 68 -21.45 -16.06 8.56
CA GLN A 68 -21.33 -16.05 7.10
C GLN A 68 -19.87 -15.96 6.69
N VAL A 69 -19.52 -16.58 5.56
CA VAL A 69 -18.18 -16.43 4.97
C VAL A 69 -18.00 -14.96 4.58
N ARG A 70 -16.92 -14.34 5.06
CA ARG A 70 -16.56 -12.96 4.68
C ARG A 70 -16.33 -12.90 3.18
N LYS A 71 -16.90 -11.90 2.50
CA LYS A 71 -16.69 -11.69 1.07
C LYS A 71 -15.88 -10.45 0.80
N VAL A 72 -14.86 -10.56 -0.04
CA VAL A 72 -13.96 -9.45 -0.41
C VAL A 72 -13.83 -9.38 -1.92
N ALA A 73 -14.05 -8.19 -2.48
CA ALA A 73 -13.83 -7.89 -3.87
C ALA A 73 -12.65 -6.92 -4.01
N TYR A 74 -11.63 -7.33 -4.74
CA TYR A 74 -10.49 -6.49 -5.11
C TYR A 74 -10.76 -5.90 -6.49
N LEU A 75 -11.15 -4.63 -6.53
CA LEU A 75 -11.19 -3.89 -7.79
C LEU A 75 -9.76 -3.62 -8.24
N THR A 76 -9.42 -4.06 -9.46
CA THR A 76 -8.09 -3.85 -10.03
C THR A 76 -8.18 -3.06 -11.33
N PHE A 77 -7.30 -2.07 -11.48
CA PHE A 77 -7.28 -1.17 -12.64
C PHE A 77 -5.91 -1.23 -13.32
N ASP A 78 -5.91 -1.62 -14.59
CA ASP A 78 -4.71 -1.84 -15.39
C ASP A 78 -4.49 -0.68 -16.38
N ASP A 79 -3.26 -0.60 -16.89
CA ASP A 79 -2.76 0.34 -17.90
C ASP A 79 -2.58 1.80 -17.46
N GLY A 80 -3.03 2.15 -16.26
CA GLY A 80 -2.96 3.51 -15.71
C GLY A 80 -1.56 3.99 -15.31
N PRO A 81 -1.46 5.19 -14.70
CA PRO A 81 -2.56 6.15 -14.57
C PRO A 81 -2.87 6.83 -15.92
N GLY A 82 -4.04 7.46 -16.01
CA GLY A 82 -4.49 8.18 -17.20
C GLY A 82 -5.42 9.34 -16.87
N LYS A 83 -6.00 9.92 -17.93
CA LYS A 83 -6.81 11.14 -17.82
C LYS A 83 -8.11 10.99 -17.02
N TYR A 84 -8.58 9.77 -16.78
CA TYR A 84 -9.80 9.51 -16.01
C TYR A 84 -9.52 9.00 -14.58
N THR A 85 -8.28 8.70 -14.24
CA THR A 85 -7.89 8.14 -12.93
C THR A 85 -8.24 9.09 -11.79
N ALA A 86 -8.07 10.40 -11.98
CA ALA A 86 -8.45 11.38 -10.95
C ALA A 86 -9.94 11.32 -10.60
N GLU A 87 -10.80 11.17 -11.62
CA GLU A 87 -12.25 11.04 -11.45
C GLU A 87 -12.59 9.71 -10.77
N LEU A 88 -11.90 8.63 -11.15
CA LEU A 88 -12.04 7.32 -10.50
C LEU A 88 -11.70 7.39 -9.00
N LEU A 89 -10.59 8.02 -8.62
CA LEU A 89 -10.18 8.18 -7.22
C LEU A 89 -11.23 8.95 -6.41
N ASP A 90 -11.82 10.01 -6.98
CA ASP A 90 -12.92 10.74 -6.34
C ASP A 90 -14.14 9.82 -6.09
N MET A 91 -14.48 8.95 -7.04
CA MET A 91 -15.57 7.99 -6.90
C MET A 91 -15.27 6.93 -5.83
N LEU A 92 -14.06 6.36 -5.83
CA LEU A 92 -13.63 5.36 -4.84
C LEU A 92 -13.66 5.95 -3.43
N LYS A 93 -13.16 7.17 -3.26
CA LYS A 93 -13.20 7.91 -1.99
C LYS A 93 -14.62 8.17 -1.52
N LYS A 94 -15.50 8.64 -2.41
CA LYS A 94 -16.92 8.87 -2.09
C LYS A 94 -17.62 7.59 -1.62
N GLU A 95 -17.27 6.46 -2.21
CA GLU A 95 -17.84 5.16 -1.86
C GLU A 95 -17.11 4.47 -0.69
N ASN A 96 -16.08 5.08 -0.11
CA ASN A 96 -15.18 4.46 0.87
C ASN A 96 -14.68 3.08 0.43
N ALA A 97 -14.34 2.93 -0.84
CA ALA A 97 -13.80 1.72 -1.43
C ALA A 97 -12.28 1.84 -1.59
N LYS A 98 -11.57 0.73 -1.40
CA LYS A 98 -10.15 0.61 -1.75
C LYS A 98 -9.99 -0.29 -2.97
N ALA A 99 -8.85 -0.16 -3.64
CA ALA A 99 -8.60 -0.76 -4.94
C ALA A 99 -7.10 -0.98 -5.15
N THR A 100 -6.75 -1.69 -6.21
CA THR A 100 -5.37 -1.99 -6.61
C THR A 100 -5.14 -1.47 -8.03
N PHE A 101 -4.07 -0.74 -8.26
CA PHE A 101 -3.71 -0.19 -9.56
C PHE A 101 -2.45 -0.86 -10.07
N PHE A 102 -2.44 -1.29 -11.33
CA PHE A 102 -1.28 -1.87 -12.00
C PHE A 102 -0.85 -0.93 -13.12
N LEU A 103 0.29 -0.28 -12.92
CA LEU A 103 0.67 0.89 -13.71
C LEU A 103 1.66 0.51 -14.81
N ILE A 104 1.57 1.17 -15.96
CA ILE A 104 2.62 1.09 -16.98
C ILE A 104 3.66 2.16 -16.69
N GLY A 105 4.95 1.82 -16.70
CA GLY A 105 6.00 2.75 -16.27
C GLY A 105 6.12 4.05 -17.07
N SER A 106 5.68 4.08 -18.34
CA SER A 106 5.58 5.33 -19.10
C SER A 106 4.54 6.29 -18.50
N ASN A 107 3.44 5.76 -17.98
CA ASN A 107 2.38 6.52 -17.33
C ASN A 107 2.77 6.92 -15.90
N VAL A 108 3.53 6.09 -15.17
CA VAL A 108 4.14 6.48 -13.89
C VAL A 108 4.98 7.75 -14.05
N LYS A 109 5.78 7.84 -15.13
CA LYS A 109 6.57 9.04 -15.46
C LYS A 109 5.71 10.23 -15.83
N ALA A 110 4.61 10.02 -16.55
CA ALA A 110 3.74 11.08 -17.04
C ALA A 110 2.80 11.64 -15.96
N PHE A 111 2.40 10.82 -14.99
CA PHE A 111 1.39 11.15 -13.98
C PHE A 111 1.85 10.85 -12.53
N PRO A 112 3.03 11.31 -12.09
CA PRO A 112 3.56 10.96 -10.77
C PRO A 112 2.66 11.46 -9.62
N ASP A 113 1.91 12.53 -9.81
CA ASP A 113 0.97 13.04 -8.80
C ASP A 113 -0.25 12.12 -8.63
N LEU A 114 -0.70 11.44 -9.70
CA LEU A 114 -1.77 10.45 -9.59
C LEU A 114 -1.27 9.19 -8.88
N VAL A 115 -0.05 8.75 -9.16
CA VAL A 115 0.58 7.61 -8.44
C VAL A 115 0.66 7.91 -6.93
N LYS A 116 1.12 9.11 -6.54
CA LYS A 116 1.12 9.53 -5.13
C LYS A 116 -0.28 9.55 -4.53
N ARG A 117 -1.27 9.98 -5.31
CA ARG A 117 -2.66 10.11 -4.85
C ARG A 117 -3.31 8.74 -4.65
N GLU A 118 -3.09 7.79 -5.55
CA GLU A 118 -3.51 6.39 -5.40
C GLU A 118 -3.00 5.84 -4.06
N ASP A 119 -1.69 5.99 -3.80
CA ASP A 119 -1.09 5.50 -2.56
C ASP A 119 -1.59 6.23 -1.31
N ALA A 120 -1.64 7.57 -1.34
CA ALA A 120 -2.04 8.39 -0.21
C ALA A 120 -3.52 8.22 0.17
N GLU A 121 -4.38 7.82 -0.78
CA GLU A 121 -5.79 7.51 -0.53
C GLU A 121 -6.01 6.04 -0.09
N GLY A 122 -4.94 5.28 0.09
CA GLY A 122 -4.92 3.93 0.67
C GLY A 122 -5.12 2.80 -0.33
N HIS A 123 -4.96 3.07 -1.62
CA HIS A 123 -4.97 2.04 -2.67
C HIS A 123 -3.62 1.35 -2.74
N TYR A 124 -3.58 0.14 -3.30
CA TYR A 124 -2.32 -0.51 -3.62
C TYR A 124 -1.85 -0.10 -5.01
N VAL A 125 -0.56 0.18 -5.16
CA VAL A 125 0.08 0.49 -6.45
C VAL A 125 1.07 -0.63 -6.78
N GLY A 126 0.87 -1.30 -7.91
CA GLY A 126 1.71 -2.39 -8.41
C GLY A 126 2.13 -2.18 -9.87
N MET A 127 2.90 -3.13 -10.39
CA MET A 127 3.53 -3.00 -11.70
C MET A 127 2.73 -3.67 -12.83
N HIS A 128 2.75 -3.05 -14.01
CA HIS A 128 2.16 -3.55 -15.25
C HIS A 128 3.09 -3.45 -16.45
N SER A 129 4.39 -3.62 -16.20
CA SER A 129 5.49 -3.56 -17.17
C SER A 129 5.81 -2.16 -17.69
N MET A 130 6.78 -2.08 -18.60
CA MET A 130 7.19 -0.83 -19.24
C MET A 130 6.53 -0.67 -20.61
N THR A 131 6.46 -1.76 -21.38
CA THR A 131 6.11 -1.72 -22.80
C THR A 131 4.73 -2.26 -23.11
N HIS A 132 4.15 -3.04 -22.19
CA HIS A 132 2.95 -3.81 -22.43
C HIS A 132 3.03 -4.61 -23.75
N ASN A 133 4.22 -5.11 -24.13
CA ASN A 133 4.44 -5.80 -25.40
C ASN A 133 4.61 -7.30 -25.18
N TYR A 134 3.66 -8.09 -25.69
CA TYR A 134 3.66 -9.55 -25.50
C TYR A 134 4.97 -10.21 -25.94
N LYS A 135 5.52 -9.80 -27.09
CA LYS A 135 6.74 -10.40 -27.63
C LYS A 135 7.93 -10.12 -26.72
N LYS A 136 8.11 -8.87 -26.29
CA LYS A 136 9.20 -8.50 -25.36
C LYS A 136 9.08 -9.23 -24.02
N LEU A 137 7.89 -9.18 -23.43
CA LEU A 137 7.64 -9.75 -22.11
C LEU A 137 7.86 -11.27 -22.08
N TYR A 138 7.28 -11.99 -23.05
CA TYR A 138 7.12 -13.44 -22.93
C TYR A 138 7.95 -14.24 -23.94
N THR A 139 8.05 -13.76 -25.18
CA THR A 139 8.85 -14.46 -26.22
C THR A 139 10.34 -14.19 -26.06
N GLU A 140 10.70 -12.93 -25.77
CA GLU A 140 12.07 -12.49 -25.56
C GLU A 140 12.48 -12.60 -24.07
N GLY A 141 11.50 -12.75 -23.18
CA GLY A 141 11.71 -13.09 -21.77
C GLY A 141 12.07 -11.93 -20.85
N HIS A 142 11.67 -10.70 -21.21
CA HIS A 142 11.95 -9.48 -20.46
C HIS A 142 10.93 -9.16 -19.36
N TYR A 143 10.02 -10.08 -19.03
CA TYR A 143 8.99 -9.84 -18.01
C TYR A 143 9.53 -9.27 -16.69
N VAL A 144 10.50 -9.96 -16.07
CA VAL A 144 11.07 -9.52 -14.78
C VAL A 144 11.88 -8.23 -14.91
N ASP A 145 12.59 -8.05 -16.04
CA ASP A 145 13.36 -6.82 -16.29
C ASP A 145 12.43 -5.61 -16.35
N GLU A 146 11.33 -5.70 -17.10
CA GLU A 146 10.35 -4.62 -17.23
C GLU A 146 9.62 -4.35 -15.90
N MET A 147 9.26 -5.40 -15.14
CA MET A 147 8.63 -5.21 -13.82
C MET A 147 9.57 -4.54 -12.82
N LYS A 148 10.88 -4.82 -12.87
CA LYS A 148 11.87 -4.16 -12.02
C LYS A 148 12.13 -2.72 -12.41
N GLU A 149 12.17 -2.42 -13.71
CA GLU A 149 12.28 -1.03 -14.17
C GLU A 149 11.08 -0.22 -13.68
N ASP A 150 9.87 -0.75 -13.84
CA ASP A 150 8.64 -0.11 -13.38
C ASP A 150 8.58 0.05 -11.85
N GLN A 151 8.95 -1.00 -11.10
CA GLN A 151 9.09 -0.95 -9.64
C GLN A 151 10.05 0.18 -9.21
N GLY A 152 11.16 0.38 -9.94
CA GLY A 152 12.09 1.47 -9.69
C GLY A 152 11.48 2.86 -9.88
N LEU A 153 10.62 3.03 -10.88
CA LEU A 153 9.89 4.28 -11.13
C LEU A 153 8.87 4.55 -10.04
N ILE A 154 8.07 3.55 -9.67
CA ILE A 154 7.09 3.64 -8.60
C ILE A 154 7.80 3.96 -7.27
N ALA A 155 8.91 3.29 -6.97
CA ALA A 155 9.70 3.55 -5.78
C ALA A 155 10.31 4.96 -5.76
N GLY A 156 10.72 5.49 -6.93
CA GLY A 156 11.18 6.87 -7.04
C GLY A 156 10.10 7.91 -6.72
N VAL A 157 8.82 7.55 -6.89
CA VAL A 157 7.67 8.42 -6.61
C VAL A 157 7.16 8.26 -5.17
N LEU A 158 7.07 7.01 -4.68
CA LEU A 158 6.42 6.66 -3.41
C LEU A 158 7.40 6.42 -2.25
N GLY A 159 8.68 6.21 -2.53
CA GLY A 159 9.67 5.83 -1.52
C GLY A 159 9.56 4.38 -1.03
N LYS A 160 8.76 3.54 -1.70
CA LYS A 160 8.58 2.11 -1.41
C LYS A 160 8.48 1.30 -2.70
N SER A 161 8.95 0.05 -2.64
CA SER A 161 9.02 -0.85 -3.81
C SER A 161 7.94 -1.95 -3.70
N PRO A 162 6.80 -1.80 -4.38
CA PRO A 162 5.75 -2.83 -4.36
C PRO A 162 6.24 -4.13 -4.99
N VAL A 163 5.71 -5.27 -4.54
CA VAL A 163 6.15 -6.61 -5.05
C VAL A 163 5.17 -7.27 -6.01
N LEU A 164 3.89 -6.87 -5.97
CA LEU A 164 2.85 -7.46 -6.81
C LEU A 164 2.89 -6.90 -8.24
N THR A 165 2.86 -7.82 -9.20
CA THR A 165 2.79 -7.55 -10.64
C THR A 165 1.47 -8.10 -11.20
N ARG A 166 0.97 -7.43 -12.24
CA ARG A 166 -0.10 -7.93 -13.10
C ARG A 166 0.48 -8.17 -14.49
N PRO A 167 0.49 -9.41 -15.01
CA PRO A 167 1.00 -9.66 -16.34
C PRO A 167 0.11 -9.03 -17.41
N SER A 168 0.69 -8.23 -18.31
CA SER A 168 -0.01 -7.76 -19.51
C SER A 168 -0.59 -8.96 -20.27
N TYR A 169 -1.88 -8.90 -20.63
CA TYR A 169 -2.61 -10.00 -21.29
C TYR A 169 -2.87 -11.25 -20.42
N GLY A 170 -2.53 -11.23 -19.13
CA GLY A 170 -2.62 -12.39 -18.24
C GLY A 170 -1.39 -13.32 -18.33
N SER A 171 -1.16 -14.08 -17.26
CA SER A 171 0.03 -14.94 -17.14
C SER A 171 0.05 -16.11 -18.13
N MET A 172 -1.12 -16.57 -18.61
CA MET A 172 -1.24 -17.75 -19.47
C MET A 172 -1.42 -17.34 -20.94
N PRO A 173 -0.66 -17.90 -21.89
CA PRO A 173 0.44 -18.86 -21.71
C PRO A 173 1.83 -18.19 -21.59
N GLY A 174 1.90 -16.86 -21.55
CA GLY A 174 3.15 -16.11 -21.71
C GLY A 174 4.18 -16.36 -20.61
N LEU A 175 3.74 -16.42 -19.36
CA LEU A 175 4.59 -16.62 -18.18
C LEU A 175 4.93 -18.12 -18.01
N ASN A 176 5.76 -18.62 -18.92
CA ASN A 176 6.27 -19.99 -18.90
C ASN A 176 7.09 -20.30 -17.63
N GLU A 177 7.40 -21.57 -17.39
CA GLU A 177 8.06 -22.01 -16.16
C GLU A 177 9.37 -21.28 -15.86
N ALA A 178 10.20 -21.03 -16.87
CA ALA A 178 11.45 -20.31 -16.69
C ALA A 178 11.22 -18.85 -16.23
N LEU A 179 10.21 -18.17 -16.77
CA LEU A 179 9.83 -16.83 -16.32
C LEU A 179 9.22 -16.84 -14.92
N ARG A 180 8.37 -17.82 -14.60
CA ARG A 180 7.81 -17.97 -13.24
C ARG A 180 8.91 -18.20 -12.20
N ASN A 181 9.91 -19.01 -12.52
CA ASN A 181 11.07 -19.19 -11.64
C ASN A 181 11.80 -17.86 -11.40
N LYS A 182 12.06 -17.07 -12.45
CA LYS A 182 12.65 -15.73 -12.31
C LYS A 182 11.78 -14.80 -11.47
N VAL A 183 10.46 -14.81 -11.63
CA VAL A 183 9.54 -14.00 -10.81
C VAL A 183 9.72 -14.32 -9.32
N VAL A 184 9.69 -15.60 -8.97
CA VAL A 184 9.87 -16.07 -7.58
C VAL A 184 11.26 -15.72 -7.05
N GLU A 185 12.32 -15.97 -7.82
CA GLU A 185 13.71 -15.67 -7.46
C GLU A 185 13.94 -14.18 -7.18
N ASN A 186 13.13 -13.31 -7.79
CA ASN A 186 13.23 -11.86 -7.62
C ASN A 186 12.24 -11.31 -6.59
N GLY A 187 11.55 -12.19 -5.83
CA GLY A 187 10.63 -11.80 -4.77
C GLY A 187 9.34 -11.13 -5.26
N LEU A 188 9.02 -11.27 -6.54
CA LEU A 188 7.81 -10.71 -7.13
C LEU A 188 6.62 -11.66 -6.92
N LYS A 189 5.44 -11.07 -6.85
CA LYS A 189 4.15 -11.77 -6.81
C LYS A 189 3.37 -11.52 -8.09
N VAL A 190 2.48 -12.43 -8.45
CA VAL A 190 1.68 -12.36 -9.68
C VAL A 190 0.21 -12.54 -9.35
N TRP A 191 -0.57 -11.52 -9.68
CA TRP A 191 -2.02 -11.64 -9.74
C TRP A 191 -2.51 -11.57 -11.17
N ASP A 192 -3.30 -12.56 -11.56
CA ASP A 192 -4.27 -12.45 -12.65
C ASP A 192 -5.60 -11.89 -12.09
N TRP A 193 -6.73 -12.42 -12.53
CA TRP A 193 -8.07 -12.02 -12.11
C TRP A 193 -9.03 -13.22 -12.10
N THR A 194 -10.11 -13.12 -11.34
CA THR A 194 -11.22 -14.09 -11.36
C THR A 194 -12.34 -13.64 -12.29
N ILE A 195 -12.52 -12.32 -12.46
CA ILE A 195 -13.56 -11.72 -13.29
C ILE A 195 -12.92 -10.75 -14.28
N ASP A 196 -13.12 -11.01 -15.57
CA ASP A 196 -12.84 -10.05 -16.63
C ASP A 196 -14.08 -9.18 -16.86
N SER A 197 -13.98 -7.87 -16.63
CA SER A 197 -15.09 -6.93 -16.82
C SER A 197 -15.48 -6.75 -18.29
N LEU A 198 -14.60 -7.11 -19.23
CA LEU A 198 -14.75 -6.92 -20.67
C LEU A 198 -14.91 -5.45 -21.09
N ASP A 199 -14.52 -4.51 -20.24
CA ASP A 199 -14.67 -3.07 -20.47
C ASP A 199 -14.06 -2.57 -21.79
N TRP A 200 -12.92 -3.13 -22.19
CA TRP A 200 -12.23 -2.85 -23.44
C TRP A 200 -13.05 -3.21 -24.69
N LYS A 201 -13.97 -4.20 -24.60
CA LYS A 201 -14.83 -4.59 -25.73
C LYS A 201 -15.82 -3.50 -26.13
N TYR A 202 -16.10 -2.56 -25.22
CA TYR A 202 -17.13 -1.55 -25.41
C TYR A 202 -16.58 -0.16 -25.78
N ASN A 203 -15.30 -0.06 -26.14
CA ASN A 203 -14.62 1.19 -26.51
C ASN A 203 -15.28 1.97 -27.68
N LYS A 204 -16.13 1.32 -28.48
CA LYS A 204 -16.85 1.93 -29.62
C LYS A 204 -18.33 2.19 -29.34
N MET A 205 -18.80 1.94 -28.12
CA MET A 205 -20.17 2.16 -27.70
C MET A 205 -20.34 3.49 -26.97
N GLN A 206 -21.58 3.99 -26.91
CA GLN A 206 -21.90 5.11 -26.02
C GLN A 206 -21.61 4.75 -24.57
N VAL A 207 -20.96 5.68 -23.85
CA VAL A 207 -20.40 5.47 -22.51
C VAL A 207 -21.43 4.92 -21.52
N ASP A 208 -22.64 5.48 -21.49
CA ASP A 208 -23.68 5.02 -20.55
C ASP A 208 -24.12 3.58 -20.83
N ALA A 209 -24.38 3.25 -22.10
CA ALA A 209 -24.78 1.90 -22.50
C ALA A 209 -23.64 0.87 -22.29
N ALA A 210 -22.40 1.28 -22.53
CA ALA A 210 -21.22 0.47 -22.27
C ALA A 210 -21.04 0.20 -20.77
N SER A 211 -21.13 1.25 -19.95
CA SER A 211 -20.98 1.15 -18.49
C SER A 211 -22.01 0.22 -17.86
N ALA A 212 -23.27 0.27 -18.31
CA ALA A 212 -24.32 -0.63 -17.82
C ALA A 212 -24.00 -2.11 -18.10
N LYS A 213 -23.45 -2.43 -19.28
CA LYS A 213 -23.02 -3.80 -19.62
C LYS A 213 -21.84 -4.26 -18.78
N ILE A 214 -20.90 -3.36 -18.47
CA ILE A 214 -19.74 -3.66 -17.62
C ILE A 214 -20.22 -3.99 -16.20
N VAL A 215 -21.14 -3.18 -15.65
CA VAL A 215 -21.77 -3.45 -14.34
C VAL A 215 -22.45 -4.81 -14.34
N GLU A 216 -23.30 -5.10 -15.34
CA GLU A 216 -23.99 -6.38 -15.47
C GLU A 216 -22.99 -7.56 -15.50
N ASN A 217 -21.96 -7.46 -16.34
CA ASN A 217 -20.97 -8.52 -16.49
C ASN A 217 -20.23 -8.79 -15.17
N VAL A 218 -19.75 -7.77 -14.46
CA VAL A 218 -19.07 -7.95 -13.17
C VAL A 218 -20.00 -8.57 -12.14
N LEU A 219 -21.22 -8.03 -11.99
CA LEU A 219 -22.16 -8.50 -10.96
C LEU A 219 -22.69 -9.90 -11.24
N ALA A 220 -22.86 -10.30 -12.50
CA ALA A 220 -23.29 -11.65 -12.88
C ALA A 220 -22.26 -12.72 -12.48
N HIS A 221 -20.97 -12.39 -12.54
CA HIS A 221 -19.88 -13.33 -12.23
C HIS A 221 -19.39 -13.27 -10.78
N SER A 222 -19.76 -12.22 -10.02
CA SER A 222 -19.41 -12.06 -8.60
C SER A 222 -20.15 -13.06 -7.70
N THR A 223 -19.57 -14.24 -7.52
CA THR A 223 -20.21 -15.41 -6.90
C THR A 223 -19.37 -16.07 -5.81
N ASN A 224 -18.05 -15.88 -5.82
CA ASN A 224 -17.13 -16.49 -4.87
C ASN A 224 -16.86 -15.57 -3.66
N PRO A 225 -16.42 -16.11 -2.51
CA PRO A 225 -16.06 -15.27 -1.36
C PRO A 225 -14.94 -14.27 -1.65
N THR A 226 -14.06 -14.57 -2.60
CA THR A 226 -12.98 -13.67 -3.00
C THR A 226 -13.00 -13.50 -4.49
N GLU A 227 -13.11 -12.25 -4.95
CA GLU A 227 -13.09 -11.91 -6.37
C GLU A 227 -12.01 -10.86 -6.63
N VAL A 228 -11.26 -11.02 -7.72
CA VAL A 228 -10.29 -10.03 -8.22
C VAL A 228 -10.75 -9.63 -9.61
N ILE A 229 -11.16 -8.38 -9.76
CA ILE A 229 -11.91 -7.88 -10.91
C ILE A 229 -10.97 -7.06 -11.79
N LEU A 230 -10.78 -7.49 -13.04
CA LEU A 230 -9.99 -6.78 -14.05
C LEU A 230 -10.82 -5.63 -14.67
N MET A 231 -10.30 -4.42 -14.57
CA MET A 231 -10.80 -3.20 -15.21
C MET A 231 -9.63 -2.36 -15.71
N HIS A 232 -9.91 -1.32 -16.50
CA HIS A 232 -8.90 -0.39 -17.03
C HIS A 232 -9.37 1.06 -16.83
N ASP A 233 -8.67 1.81 -15.98
CA ASP A 233 -9.02 3.20 -15.63
C ASP A 233 -8.69 4.22 -16.75
N ILE A 234 -8.04 3.77 -17.82
CA ILE A 234 -7.79 4.55 -19.04
C ILE A 234 -9.03 4.66 -19.96
N HIS A 235 -10.11 3.93 -19.65
CA HIS A 235 -11.34 3.90 -20.44
C HIS A 235 -12.51 4.61 -19.73
N PRO A 236 -13.19 5.59 -20.37
CA PRO A 236 -14.25 6.36 -19.72
C PRO A 236 -15.45 5.50 -19.30
N GLN A 237 -15.83 4.51 -20.12
CA GLN A 237 -16.92 3.60 -19.79
C GLN A 237 -16.60 2.68 -18.61
N SER A 238 -15.32 2.37 -18.39
CA SER A 238 -14.88 1.56 -17.26
C SER A 238 -15.01 2.37 -15.97
N VAL A 239 -14.45 3.58 -15.94
CA VAL A 239 -14.57 4.51 -14.80
C VAL A 239 -16.05 4.82 -14.49
N LYS A 240 -16.86 5.07 -15.51
CA LYS A 240 -18.31 5.31 -15.36
C LYS A 240 -19.06 4.13 -14.72
N ALA A 241 -18.60 2.89 -14.93
CA ALA A 241 -19.24 1.69 -14.39
C ALA A 241 -18.99 1.51 -12.88
N VAL A 242 -17.90 2.07 -12.35
CA VAL A 242 -17.42 1.80 -10.98
C VAL A 242 -18.47 2.05 -9.89
N PRO A 243 -19.22 3.17 -9.87
CA PRO A 243 -20.25 3.38 -8.84
C PRO A 243 -21.33 2.30 -8.84
N GLY A 244 -21.74 1.83 -10.03
CA GLY A 244 -22.73 0.74 -10.16
C GLY A 244 -22.19 -0.60 -9.68
N ILE A 245 -20.93 -0.90 -10.00
CA ILE A 245 -20.22 -2.11 -9.54
C ILE A 245 -20.12 -2.09 -8.01
N ILE A 246 -19.61 -1.01 -7.41
CA ILE A 246 -19.43 -0.90 -5.96
C ILE A 246 -20.76 -1.09 -5.24
N LYS A 247 -21.82 -0.43 -5.70
CA LYS A 247 -23.15 -0.57 -5.12
C LYS A 247 -23.63 -2.03 -5.16
N GLY A 248 -23.58 -2.67 -6.33
CA GLY A 248 -24.05 -4.05 -6.50
C GLY A 248 -23.20 -5.08 -5.72
N LEU A 249 -21.89 -4.87 -5.60
CA LEU A 249 -21.01 -5.72 -4.79
C LEU A 249 -21.34 -5.58 -3.29
N LYS A 250 -21.53 -4.36 -2.80
CA LYS A 250 -21.97 -4.13 -1.41
C LYS A 250 -23.33 -4.78 -1.13
N GLU A 251 -24.28 -4.69 -2.05
CA GLU A 251 -25.59 -5.37 -1.94
C GLU A 251 -25.46 -6.90 -1.90
N LYS A 252 -24.44 -7.46 -2.55
CA LYS A 252 -24.08 -8.90 -2.48
C LYS A 252 -23.26 -9.29 -1.23
N GLY A 253 -22.96 -8.32 -0.37
CA GLY A 253 -22.24 -8.50 0.89
C GLY A 253 -20.72 -8.49 0.78
N TYR A 254 -20.15 -7.92 -0.29
CA TYR A 254 -18.69 -7.77 -0.43
C TYR A 254 -18.17 -6.51 0.27
N GLU A 255 -17.03 -6.67 0.92
CA GLU A 255 -16.12 -5.57 1.29
C GLU A 255 -15.17 -5.27 0.12
N LEU A 256 -14.76 -4.01 -0.04
CA LEU A 256 -13.92 -3.58 -1.16
C LEU A 256 -12.56 -3.12 -0.64
N GLU A 257 -11.56 -3.98 -0.83
CA GLU A 257 -10.23 -3.82 -0.25
C GLU A 257 -9.16 -3.65 -1.33
N ALA A 258 -8.07 -2.98 -0.97
CA ALA A 258 -6.84 -3.02 -1.75
C ALA A 258 -6.07 -4.30 -1.43
N TYR A 259 -5.21 -4.73 -2.34
CA TYR A 259 -4.23 -5.76 -2.03
C TYR A 259 -3.31 -5.35 -0.87
N ASN A 260 -2.94 -6.32 -0.04
CA ASN A 260 -2.00 -6.16 1.07
C ASN A 260 -0.91 -7.23 0.96
N GLU A 261 0.35 -6.82 0.87
CA GLU A 261 1.50 -7.73 0.73
C GLU A 261 1.59 -8.75 1.87
N ASN A 262 1.21 -8.36 3.09
CA ASN A 262 1.26 -9.23 4.27
C ASN A 262 0.15 -10.29 4.29
N GLU A 263 -0.88 -10.13 3.46
CA GLU A 263 -2.04 -11.03 3.38
C GLU A 263 -2.15 -11.64 1.97
N HIS A 264 -1.02 -11.71 1.27
CA HIS A 264 -0.96 -12.25 -0.08
C HIS A 264 -1.50 -13.69 -0.15
N PHE A 265 -2.37 -13.93 -1.13
CA PHE A 265 -2.79 -15.25 -1.55
C PHE A 265 -2.50 -15.43 -3.05
N PRO A 266 -2.12 -16.64 -3.50
CA PRO A 266 -1.88 -16.91 -4.91
C PRO A 266 -3.15 -16.76 -5.73
N LEU A 267 -3.09 -15.99 -6.81
CA LEU A 267 -4.14 -15.93 -7.81
C LEU A 267 -3.51 -15.78 -9.19
N ASN A 268 -3.22 -16.89 -9.84
CA ASN A 268 -2.72 -16.88 -11.20
C ASN A 268 -3.29 -18.07 -11.99
N PHE A 269 -3.39 -17.91 -13.31
CA PHE A 269 -3.95 -18.91 -14.22
C PHE A 269 -3.10 -20.20 -14.32
N TRP A 270 -1.86 -20.17 -13.83
CA TRP A 270 -0.99 -21.34 -13.73
C TRP A 270 -1.21 -22.17 -12.47
N HIS A 271 -2.00 -21.68 -11.51
CA HIS A 271 -2.12 -22.27 -10.17
C HIS A 271 -0.75 -22.49 -9.49
N ASP A 272 0.22 -21.62 -9.76
CA ASP A 272 1.55 -21.67 -9.18
C ASP A 272 1.55 -20.92 -7.85
N ASN A 273 1.45 -21.67 -6.75
CA ASN A 273 1.31 -21.11 -5.39
C ASN A 273 2.56 -20.39 -4.85
N ARG A 274 3.63 -20.31 -5.64
CA ARG A 274 4.86 -19.60 -5.25
C ARG A 274 4.73 -18.08 -5.46
N MET A 275 3.80 -17.64 -6.32
CA MET A 275 3.64 -16.25 -6.78
C MET A 275 2.26 -15.67 -6.48
#